data_AF-A0A1B6DBX8-F1
#
_entry.id   AF-A0A1B6DBX8-F1
#
_cell.length_a   1.000
_cell.length_b   1.000
_cell.length_c   1.000
_cell.angle_alpha   90.00
_cell.angle_beta   90.00
_cell.angle_gamma   90.00
#
_symmetry.space_group_name_H-M   'P 1'
#
loop_
_entity.id
_entity.type
_entity.pdbx_description
1 polymer ?
#
loop_
_entity_poly.entity_id
_entity_poly.type
_entity_poly.pdbx_seq_one_letter_code
_entity_poly.pdbx_strand_id
1 'polypeptide(L)'
;MSGGRQESISTVDKHEKKSFTMETNRPTLECESLHDVLSNLISIDSIKSSDNTDVTQTTKNKIEAPTFMNTYCLESKKPFDVEIVEKLLKEVLTRQFDGAVYEPATVMDTCVAVSEEIKSRLTKFDFERYKIVCLVSIIENQMQSVETKVQCLWDSERDRYATFTLKNNHIISMATVFGIYYE
;
A
#
# COMPACT_ATOMS: atom_id res chain seq x y z
N MET A 1 -3.41 -6.04 -55.36
CA MET A 1 -2.57 -7.12 -54.79
C MET A 1 -1.40 -6.43 -54.11
N SER A 2 -1.58 -6.03 -52.85
CA SER A 2 -1.25 -6.77 -51.62
C SER A 2 0.24 -6.77 -51.30
N GLY A 3 0.58 -6.20 -50.14
CA GLY A 3 1.91 -6.09 -49.55
C GLY A 3 1.80 -5.05 -48.44
N GLY A 4 1.36 -5.38 -47.22
CA GLY A 4 1.83 -6.48 -46.38
C GLY A 4 2.99 -5.99 -45.52
N ARG A 5 2.75 -4.97 -44.68
CA ARG A 5 3.74 -4.42 -43.74
C ARG A 5 3.73 -5.30 -42.50
N GLN A 6 4.82 -6.06 -42.31
CA GLN A 6 5.03 -6.95 -41.18
C GLN A 6 5.11 -6.17 -39.87
N GLU A 7 4.45 -6.70 -38.85
CA GLU A 7 4.59 -6.33 -37.44
C GLU A 7 5.87 -6.96 -36.88
N SER A 8 6.68 -6.17 -36.18
CA SER A 8 7.78 -6.68 -35.36
C SER A 8 7.44 -6.46 -33.89
N ILE A 9 7.18 -7.57 -33.21
CA ILE A 9 7.02 -7.72 -31.77
C ILE A 9 8.36 -7.38 -31.09
N SER A 10 8.37 -6.45 -30.13
CA SER A 10 9.50 -6.25 -29.23
C SER A 10 9.19 -6.81 -27.84
N THR A 11 9.78 -7.97 -27.55
CA THR A 11 9.98 -8.53 -26.21
C THR A 11 10.76 -7.54 -25.34
N VAL A 12 10.24 -7.17 -24.17
CA VAL A 12 11.01 -6.43 -23.15
C VAL A 12 11.39 -7.42 -22.05
N ASP A 13 12.63 -7.87 -22.14
CA ASP A 13 13.31 -8.72 -21.17
C ASP A 13 13.88 -7.86 -20.02
N LYS A 14 13.76 -8.40 -18.81
CA LYS A 14 14.66 -8.33 -17.66
C LYS A 14 14.89 -6.99 -16.93
N HIS A 15 14.52 -7.06 -15.65
CA HIS A 15 15.17 -6.44 -14.50
C HIS A 15 16.49 -5.73 -14.78
N GLU A 16 16.43 -4.40 -14.84
CA GLU A 16 17.61 -3.57 -14.76
C GLU A 16 17.49 -2.67 -13.52
N LYS A 17 18.39 -2.91 -12.57
CA LYS A 17 18.63 -2.06 -11.41
C LYS A 17 18.94 -0.65 -11.90
N LYS A 18 18.03 0.31 -11.70
CA LYS A 18 18.38 1.73 -11.78
C LYS A 18 18.51 2.31 -10.38
N SER A 19 19.76 2.44 -9.98
CA SER A 19 20.24 3.33 -8.93
C SER A 19 19.65 4.73 -9.13
N PHE A 20 19.04 5.26 -8.08
CA PHE A 20 18.57 6.65 -8.04
C PHE A 20 19.42 7.43 -7.04
N THR A 21 20.25 8.34 -7.54
CA THR A 21 21.08 9.26 -6.76
C THR A 21 20.36 10.59 -6.56
N MET A 22 20.33 11.06 -5.30
CA MET A 22 19.85 12.38 -4.88
C MET A 22 20.90 13.44 -5.15
N GLU A 23 20.48 14.69 -5.43
CA GLU A 23 21.15 15.88 -4.91
C GLU A 23 20.15 17.00 -4.58
N THR A 24 20.60 17.85 -3.67
CA THR A 24 19.87 18.70 -2.71
C THR A 24 19.62 20.13 -3.20
N ASN A 25 18.42 20.67 -2.97
CA ASN A 25 18.17 21.91 -2.20
C ASN A 25 16.71 22.36 -2.37
N ARG A 26 16.01 22.60 -1.26
CA ARG A 26 14.70 23.28 -1.24
C ARG A 26 14.62 24.16 0.01
N PRO A 27 14.09 25.40 -0.08
CA PRO A 27 13.68 26.16 1.09
C PRO A 27 12.33 25.62 1.61
N THR A 28 12.20 25.63 2.94
CA THR A 28 11.08 25.19 3.77
C THR A 28 9.87 26.11 3.69
N LEU A 29 8.67 25.51 3.63
CA LEU A 29 7.45 26.05 4.26
C LEU A 29 6.64 24.88 4.85
N GLU A 30 6.15 25.14 6.07
CA GLU A 30 5.65 24.20 7.08
C GLU A 30 4.21 23.69 6.82
N CYS A 31 3.85 22.53 7.39
CA CYS A 31 2.46 22.13 7.68
C CYS A 31 2.39 21.22 8.91
N GLU A 32 1.31 21.38 9.67
CA GLU A 32 1.13 21.12 11.10
C GLU A 32 0.86 19.66 11.49
N SER A 33 1.01 19.40 12.80
CA SER A 33 1.19 18.10 13.46
C SER A 33 -0.05 17.20 13.57
N LEU A 34 0.17 15.89 13.37
CA LEU A 34 -0.81 14.79 13.47
C LEU A 34 -1.18 14.37 14.92
N HIS A 35 -1.37 15.32 15.84
CA HIS A 35 -1.65 14.97 17.25
C HIS A 35 -3.14 14.94 17.65
N ASP A 36 -4.06 15.35 16.78
CA ASP A 36 -5.46 15.59 17.21
C ASP A 36 -6.49 14.48 16.89
N VAL A 37 -6.09 13.38 16.24
CA VAL A 37 -7.07 12.38 15.73
C VAL A 37 -7.26 11.17 16.67
N LEU A 38 -6.48 11.03 17.75
CA LEU A 38 -6.47 9.81 18.57
C LEU A 38 -7.20 9.90 19.93
N SER A 39 -8.10 10.87 20.14
CA SER A 39 -8.77 11.05 21.44
C SER A 39 -10.04 10.22 21.66
N ASN A 40 -10.45 9.34 20.74
CA ASN A 40 -11.65 8.51 20.92
C ASN A 40 -11.33 7.01 20.83
N LEU A 41 -11.07 6.35 21.97
CA LEU A 41 -11.86 5.20 22.43
C LEU A 41 -11.43 4.70 23.85
N ILE A 42 -12.25 5.07 24.83
CA ILE A 42 -12.96 4.24 25.83
C ILE A 42 -12.17 3.41 26.88
N SER A 43 -12.41 3.83 28.13
CA SER A 43 -12.26 3.16 29.43
C SER A 43 -12.95 1.80 29.56
N ILE A 44 -12.41 0.92 30.43
CA ILE A 44 -13.24 -0.02 31.22
C ILE A 44 -12.65 -0.19 32.62
N ASP A 45 -13.55 -0.09 33.61
CA ASP A 45 -13.36 -0.15 35.05
C ASP A 45 -13.08 -1.56 35.63
N SER A 46 -12.63 -1.53 36.89
CA SER A 46 -12.21 -2.63 37.78
C SER A 46 -13.33 -3.55 38.28
N ILE A 47 -13.05 -4.85 38.53
CA ILE A 47 -13.74 -5.69 39.55
C ILE A 47 -12.73 -6.61 40.27
N LYS A 48 -12.92 -6.72 41.59
CA LYS A 48 -12.03 -7.29 42.61
C LYS A 48 -12.15 -8.82 42.82
N SER A 49 -11.09 -9.32 43.47
CA SER A 49 -10.84 -10.63 44.11
C SER A 49 -12.01 -11.31 44.84
N SER A 50 -11.99 -12.64 44.86
CA SER A 50 -12.49 -13.49 45.96
C SER A 50 -11.77 -14.85 45.96
N ASP A 51 -11.19 -15.22 47.10
CA ASP A 51 -10.50 -16.48 47.38
C ASP A 51 -11.48 -17.66 47.55
N ASN A 52 -11.09 -18.88 47.16
CA ASN A 52 -11.09 -20.03 48.07
C ASN A 52 -10.40 -21.28 47.53
N THR A 53 -9.80 -22.00 48.48
CA THR A 53 -9.03 -23.25 48.41
C THR A 53 -9.90 -24.50 48.19
N ASP A 54 -9.36 -25.50 47.49
CA ASP A 54 -8.91 -26.79 48.06
C ASP A 54 -9.11 -28.01 47.11
N VAL A 55 -8.23 -28.99 47.32
CA VAL A 55 -8.31 -30.42 47.02
C VAL A 55 -7.53 -30.93 45.79
N THR A 56 -6.39 -31.51 46.17
CA THR A 56 -5.44 -32.37 45.47
C THR A 56 -6.09 -33.62 44.86
N GLN A 57 -5.83 -33.91 43.57
CA GLN A 57 -5.60 -35.29 43.09
C GLN A 57 -4.55 -35.32 41.97
N THR A 58 -3.53 -36.14 42.21
CA THR A 58 -2.32 -36.37 41.43
C THR A 58 -2.59 -37.03 40.08
N THR A 59 -2.19 -36.36 38.99
CA THR A 59 -1.85 -37.03 37.72
C THR A 59 -0.50 -36.47 37.27
N LYS A 60 0.54 -37.31 37.20
CA LYS A 60 1.89 -36.92 36.81
C LYS A 60 1.95 -36.60 35.31
N ASN A 61 1.48 -35.42 34.93
CA ASN A 61 1.85 -34.81 33.66
C ASN A 61 3.21 -34.15 33.86
N LYS A 62 4.21 -34.56 33.08
CA LYS A 62 5.50 -33.87 33.00
C LYS A 62 5.22 -32.48 32.44
N ILE A 63 5.01 -31.49 33.31
CA ILE A 63 4.91 -30.09 32.93
C ILE A 63 6.34 -29.68 32.60
N GLU A 64 6.69 -29.74 31.32
CA GLU A 64 7.94 -29.17 30.83
C GLU A 64 7.89 -27.68 31.17
N ALA A 65 8.91 -27.19 31.89
CA ALA A 65 8.96 -25.80 32.32
C ALA A 65 8.72 -24.91 31.09
N PRO A 66 7.78 -23.94 31.13
CA PRO A 66 7.51 -23.10 29.98
C PRO A 66 8.79 -22.34 29.63
N THR A 67 9.41 -22.72 28.51
CA THR A 67 10.58 -22.02 27.98
C THR A 67 10.11 -20.64 27.56
N PHE A 68 10.40 -19.62 28.37
CA PHE A 68 10.03 -18.24 28.06
C PHE A 68 10.99 -17.70 27.01
N MET A 69 10.60 -17.80 25.74
CA MET A 69 11.29 -17.12 24.65
C MET A 69 10.69 -15.74 24.43
N ASN A 70 11.50 -14.79 24.01
CA ASN A 70 10.99 -13.48 23.61
C ASN A 70 10.05 -13.66 22.40
N THR A 71 8.80 -13.24 22.55
CA THR A 71 7.77 -13.28 21.48
C THR A 71 7.92 -12.13 20.47
N TYR A 72 8.86 -11.21 20.70
CA TYR A 72 9.07 -10.06 19.83
C TYR A 72 9.66 -10.50 18.47
N CYS A 73 8.92 -10.26 17.39
CA CYS A 73 9.31 -10.60 16.02
C CYS A 73 9.55 -9.31 15.23
N LEU A 74 10.75 -9.12 14.69
CA LEU A 74 11.12 -7.95 13.89
C LEU A 74 10.64 -8.02 12.43
N GLU A 75 10.30 -9.21 11.96
CA GLU A 75 9.88 -9.46 10.59
C GLU A 75 8.35 -9.62 10.54
N SER A 76 7.73 -9.08 9.51
CA SER A 76 6.31 -9.31 9.26
C SER A 76 6.11 -10.74 8.77
N LYS A 77 5.15 -11.48 9.34
CA LYS A 77 4.80 -12.82 8.84
C LYS A 77 4.05 -12.73 7.52
N LYS A 78 3.43 -11.58 7.23
CA LYS A 78 2.69 -11.27 6.02
C LYS A 78 3.25 -9.99 5.39
N PRO A 79 4.40 -10.08 4.69
CA PRO A 79 5.00 -8.93 4.04
C PRO A 79 4.11 -8.37 2.93
N PHE A 80 4.35 -7.12 2.55
CA PHE A 80 3.67 -6.48 1.43
C PHE A 80 4.04 -7.18 0.11
N ASP A 81 3.05 -7.81 -0.53
CA ASP A 81 3.22 -8.48 -1.82
C ASP A 81 2.94 -7.50 -2.97
N VAL A 82 4.00 -7.14 -3.69
CA VAL A 82 3.93 -6.17 -4.79
C VAL A 82 3.09 -6.71 -5.95
N GLU A 83 3.19 -7.99 -6.29
CA GLU A 83 2.52 -8.57 -7.46
C GLU A 83 1.00 -8.60 -7.28
N ILE A 84 0.55 -8.95 -6.06
CA ILE A 84 -0.87 -8.93 -5.69
C ILE A 84 -1.42 -7.52 -5.79
N VAL A 85 -0.69 -6.53 -5.28
CA VAL A 85 -1.12 -5.13 -5.31
C VAL A 85 -1.13 -4.58 -6.74
N GLU A 86 -0.11 -4.85 -7.55
CA GLU A 86 -0.08 -4.44 -8.96
C GLU A 86 -1.28 -5.00 -9.74
N LYS A 87 -1.63 -6.27 -9.51
CA LYS A 87 -2.80 -6.90 -10.14
C LYS A 87 -4.10 -6.22 -9.72
N LEU A 88 -4.24 -5.90 -8.44
CA LEU A 88 -5.40 -5.16 -7.91
C LEU A 88 -5.49 -3.76 -8.52
N LEU A 89 -4.37 -3.04 -8.58
CA LEU A 89 -4.31 -1.70 -9.20
C LEU A 89 -4.73 -1.76 -10.66
N LYS A 90 -4.23 -2.74 -11.40
CA LYS A 90 -4.62 -2.99 -12.79
C LYS A 90 -6.11 -3.24 -12.93
N GLU A 91 -6.69 -4.10 -12.10
CA GLU A 91 -8.12 -4.39 -12.14
C GLU A 91 -8.97 -3.15 -11.87
N VAL A 92 -8.66 -2.38 -10.82
CA VAL A 92 -9.44 -1.20 -10.45
C VAL A 92 -9.31 -0.10 -11.51
N LEU A 93 -8.09 0.19 -11.96
CA LEU A 93 -7.86 1.25 -12.96
C LEU A 93 -8.47 0.90 -14.31
N THR A 94 -8.31 -0.35 -14.78
CA THR A 94 -8.97 -0.79 -16.02
C THR A 94 -10.48 -0.72 -15.89
N ARG A 95 -11.07 -1.17 -14.77
CA ARG A 95 -12.53 -1.13 -14.61
C ARG A 95 -13.11 0.29 -14.62
N GLN A 96 -12.40 1.24 -14.02
CA GLN A 96 -12.91 2.61 -13.82
C GLN A 96 -12.61 3.52 -14.99
N PHE A 97 -11.45 3.35 -15.62
CA PHE A 97 -10.97 4.30 -16.62
C PHE A 97 -10.92 3.73 -18.03
N ASP A 98 -11.11 2.43 -18.27
CA ASP A 98 -11.16 1.89 -19.64
C ASP A 98 -12.32 2.53 -20.44
N GLY A 99 -11.98 3.23 -21.53
CA GLY A 99 -12.94 3.99 -22.33
C GLY A 99 -13.51 5.27 -21.69
N ALA A 100 -13.06 5.68 -20.50
CA ALA A 100 -13.55 6.90 -19.85
C ALA A 100 -13.07 8.19 -20.56
N VAL A 101 -13.92 9.21 -20.55
CA VAL A 101 -13.64 10.56 -21.07
C VAL A 101 -13.36 11.50 -19.91
N TYR A 102 -12.39 12.41 -20.08
CA TYR A 102 -12.03 13.37 -19.05
C TYR A 102 -13.14 14.41 -18.88
N GLU A 103 -13.69 14.50 -17.68
CA GLU A 103 -14.68 15.51 -17.32
C GLU A 103 -14.22 16.22 -16.03
N PRO A 104 -13.86 17.51 -16.07
CA PRO A 104 -13.27 18.22 -14.93
C PRO A 104 -14.22 18.33 -13.74
N ALA A 105 -15.53 18.33 -13.96
CA ALA A 105 -16.51 18.42 -12.87
C ALA A 105 -16.59 17.15 -12.02
N THR A 106 -16.35 15.97 -12.61
CA THR A 106 -16.54 14.67 -11.93
C THR A 106 -15.23 13.96 -11.61
N VAL A 107 -14.11 14.36 -12.23
CA VAL A 107 -12.82 13.67 -12.09
C VAL A 107 -12.30 13.65 -10.65
N MET A 108 -12.56 14.71 -9.89
CA MET A 108 -12.14 14.81 -8.49
C MET A 108 -12.86 13.77 -7.63
N ASP A 109 -14.18 13.67 -7.76
CA ASP A 109 -15.00 12.69 -7.03
C ASP A 109 -14.61 11.26 -7.42
N THR A 110 -14.42 11.00 -8.72
CA THR A 110 -13.94 9.70 -9.21
C THR A 110 -12.57 9.36 -8.66
N CYS A 111 -11.64 10.32 -8.57
CA CYS A 111 -10.32 10.11 -7.99
C CYS A 111 -10.39 9.67 -6.52
N VAL A 112 -11.22 10.37 -5.73
CA VAL A 112 -11.44 10.03 -4.32
C VAL A 112 -12.05 8.63 -4.20
N ALA A 113 -13.11 8.35 -4.95
CA ALA A 113 -13.77 7.04 -4.94
C ALA A 113 -12.82 5.89 -5.31
N VAL A 114 -11.96 6.09 -6.32
CA VAL A 114 -10.95 5.09 -6.73
C VAL A 114 -9.90 4.89 -5.64
N SER A 115 -9.43 5.97 -5.02
CA SER A 115 -8.46 5.88 -3.92
C SER A 115 -9.02 5.13 -2.71
N GLU A 116 -10.28 5.36 -2.36
CA GLU A 116 -10.98 4.68 -1.29
C GLU A 116 -11.21 3.20 -1.62
N GLU A 117 -11.58 2.89 -2.87
CA GLU A 117 -11.73 1.51 -3.33
C GLU A 117 -10.40 0.74 -3.23
N ILE A 118 -9.30 1.32 -3.73
CA ILE A 118 -7.97 0.69 -3.65
C ILE A 118 -7.62 0.44 -2.19
N LYS A 119 -7.75 1.46 -1.33
CA LYS A 119 -7.45 1.35 0.11
C LYS A 119 -8.31 0.27 0.77
N SER A 120 -9.62 0.25 0.50
CA SER A 120 -10.56 -0.72 1.06
C SER A 120 -10.21 -2.16 0.67
N ARG A 121 -9.81 -2.38 -0.60
CA ARG A 121 -9.36 -3.70 -1.05
C ARG A 121 -8.04 -4.09 -0.41
N LEU A 122 -7.09 -3.17 -0.28
CA LEU A 122 -5.78 -3.43 0.34
C LEU A 122 -5.88 -3.78 1.82
N THR A 123 -6.77 -3.14 2.56
CA THR A 123 -7.04 -3.47 3.97
C THR A 123 -7.49 -4.92 4.15
N LYS A 124 -8.13 -5.54 3.13
CA LYS A 124 -8.59 -6.95 3.20
C LYS A 124 -7.45 -7.97 3.10
N PHE A 125 -6.29 -7.59 2.56
CA PHE A 125 -5.14 -8.50 2.49
C PHE A 125 -4.43 -8.67 3.83
N ASP A 126 -4.73 -7.79 4.80
CA ASP A 126 -4.26 -7.92 6.19
C ASP A 126 -2.72 -8.02 6.27
N PHE A 127 -2.04 -7.04 5.66
CA PHE A 127 -0.59 -6.90 5.78
C PHE A 127 -0.22 -6.54 7.21
N GLU A 128 0.56 -7.41 7.86
CA GLU A 128 0.93 -7.23 9.26
C GLU A 128 2.03 -6.16 9.36
N ARG A 129 1.81 -5.15 10.21
CA ARG A 129 2.78 -4.06 10.49
C ARG A 129 3.12 -3.16 9.29
N TYR A 130 2.16 -2.94 8.40
CA TYR A 130 2.31 -1.99 7.30
C TYR A 130 1.30 -0.85 7.34
N LYS A 131 1.79 0.37 7.14
CA LYS A 131 0.98 1.56 6.80
C LYS A 131 0.89 1.64 5.29
N ILE A 132 -0.34 1.67 4.79
CA ILE A 132 -0.60 1.73 3.35
C ILE A 132 -0.92 3.18 2.96
N VAL A 133 -0.16 3.69 2.00
CA VAL A 133 -0.40 5.01 1.40
C VAL A 133 -0.72 4.81 -0.08
N CYS A 134 -1.84 5.36 -0.55
CA CYS A 134 -2.25 5.32 -1.94
C CYS A 134 -2.20 6.72 -2.54
N LEU A 135 -1.47 6.86 -3.66
CA LEU A 135 -1.40 8.07 -4.47
C LEU A 135 -2.05 7.77 -5.81
N VAL A 136 -3.17 8.43 -6.10
CA VAL A 136 -3.87 8.33 -7.39
C VAL A 136 -3.73 9.68 -8.10
N SER A 137 -3.41 9.65 -9.39
CA SER A 137 -3.27 10.83 -10.23
C SER A 137 -4.01 10.60 -11.54
N ILE A 138 -4.96 11.49 -11.84
CA ILE A 138 -5.72 11.49 -13.09
C ILE A 138 -5.38 12.75 -13.84
N ILE A 139 -4.99 12.61 -15.10
CA ILE A 139 -4.50 13.70 -15.93
C ILE A 139 -5.18 13.63 -17.30
N GLU A 140 -5.52 14.78 -17.86
CA GLU A 140 -6.04 14.87 -19.23
C GLU A 140 -4.92 14.61 -20.26
N ASN A 141 -5.19 13.73 -21.23
CA ASN A 141 -4.25 13.37 -22.29
C ASN A 141 -4.37 14.32 -23.49
N GLN A 142 -3.76 15.50 -23.39
CA GLN A 142 -3.76 16.51 -24.45
C GLN A 142 -2.45 16.53 -25.26
N MET A 143 -1.91 15.35 -25.57
CA MET A 143 -0.60 15.20 -26.25
C MET A 143 0.55 15.93 -25.54
N GLN A 144 0.46 16.02 -24.21
CA GLN A 144 1.46 16.63 -23.34
C GLN A 144 2.34 15.56 -22.67
N SER A 145 3.56 15.94 -22.30
CA SER A 145 4.44 15.09 -21.50
C SER A 145 4.26 15.42 -20.03
N VAL A 146 4.08 14.39 -19.20
CA VAL A 146 3.97 14.53 -17.75
C VAL A 146 4.98 13.60 -17.09
N GLU A 147 5.72 14.14 -16.14
CA GLU A 147 6.66 13.39 -15.32
C GLU A 147 6.27 13.55 -13.85
N THR A 148 6.09 12.43 -13.16
CA THR A 148 5.85 12.42 -11.71
C THR A 148 7.02 11.76 -11.02
N LYS A 149 7.56 12.43 -10.01
CA LYS A 149 8.67 11.94 -9.18
C LYS A 149 8.21 11.91 -7.73
N VAL A 150 8.49 10.81 -7.06
CA VAL A 150 8.29 10.65 -5.63
C VAL A 150 9.67 10.36 -5.02
N GLN A 151 10.05 11.17 -4.03
CA GLN A 151 11.32 11.01 -3.31
C GLN A 151 10.99 10.67 -1.87
N CYS A 152 11.55 9.56 -1.38
CA CYS A 152 11.31 9.05 -0.03
C CYS A 152 12.63 8.56 0.57
N LEU A 153 12.75 8.69 1.88
CA LEU A 153 13.70 7.91 2.67
C LEU A 153 12.93 6.69 3.19
N TRP A 154 13.38 5.49 2.84
CA TRP A 154 12.67 4.24 3.11
C TRP A 154 13.67 3.09 3.30
N ASP A 155 13.23 2.04 4.00
CA ASP A 155 14.01 0.83 4.25
C ASP A 155 13.96 -0.09 3.02
N SER A 156 15.13 -0.34 2.41
CA SER A 156 15.24 -1.18 1.22
C SER A 156 14.83 -2.64 1.43
N GLU A 157 14.85 -3.13 2.66
CA GLU A 157 14.51 -4.52 2.97
C GLU A 157 13.02 -4.68 3.27
N ARG A 158 12.43 -3.70 3.97
CA ARG A 158 11.07 -3.81 4.52
C ARG A 158 10.01 -3.04 3.73
N ASP A 159 10.36 -1.87 3.21
CA ASP A 159 9.41 -1.01 2.51
C ASP A 159 9.30 -1.42 1.04
N ARG A 160 8.07 -1.37 0.51
CA ARG A 160 7.75 -1.79 -0.86
C ARG A 160 6.75 -0.82 -1.49
N TYR A 161 6.78 -0.72 -2.81
CA TYR A 161 5.76 0.00 -3.56
C TYR A 161 5.35 -0.78 -4.80
N ALA A 162 4.13 -0.50 -5.26
CA ALA A 162 3.55 -1.00 -6.50
C ALA A 162 3.02 0.19 -7.29
N THR A 163 3.21 0.20 -8.61
CA THR A 163 2.70 1.27 -9.47
C THR A 163 2.05 0.71 -10.72
N PHE A 164 0.94 1.30 -11.12
CA PHE A 164 0.28 0.96 -12.37
C PHE A 164 -0.21 2.22 -13.07
N THR A 165 0.04 2.29 -14.39
CA THR A 165 -0.36 3.40 -15.24
C THR A 165 -1.21 2.87 -16.38
N LEU A 166 -2.39 3.45 -16.54
CA LEU A 166 -3.28 3.22 -17.66
C LEU A 166 -3.36 4.49 -18.50
N LYS A 167 -3.21 4.35 -19.81
CA LYS A 167 -3.29 5.45 -20.76
C LYS A 167 -4.39 5.17 -21.78
N ASN A 168 -5.31 6.12 -21.87
CA ASN A 168 -6.37 6.17 -22.86
C ASN A 168 -6.18 7.36 -23.80
N ASN A 169 -7.06 7.49 -24.79
CA ASN A 169 -7.06 8.62 -25.72
C ASN A 169 -7.31 9.96 -25.02
N HIS A 170 -8.12 9.99 -23.95
CA HIS A 170 -8.51 11.22 -23.26
C HIS A 170 -7.88 11.40 -21.87
N ILE A 171 -7.48 10.30 -21.21
CA ILE A 171 -7.03 10.31 -19.82
C ILE A 171 -5.75 9.49 -19.67
N ILE A 172 -4.85 9.98 -18.82
CA ILE A 172 -3.75 9.22 -18.23
C ILE A 172 -4.08 9.07 -16.75
N SER A 173 -4.23 7.83 -16.28
CA SER A 173 -4.46 7.54 -14.86
C SER A 173 -3.30 6.71 -14.32
N MET A 174 -2.75 7.13 -13.19
CA MET A 174 -1.65 6.48 -12.50
C MET A 174 -2.03 6.25 -11.05
N ALA A 175 -1.77 5.06 -10.54
CA ALA A 175 -1.89 4.75 -9.12
C ALA A 175 -0.59 4.15 -8.60
N THR A 176 -0.14 4.67 -7.46
CA THR A 176 1.04 4.18 -6.75
C THR A 176 0.66 3.91 -5.31
N VAL A 177 1.00 2.72 -4.84
CA VAL A 177 0.74 2.28 -3.46
C VAL A 177 2.08 2.02 -2.79
N PHE A 178 2.25 2.59 -1.60
CA PHE A 178 3.40 2.39 -0.74
C PHE A 178 2.98 1.57 0.48
N GLY A 179 3.69 0.47 0.72
CA GLY A 179 3.64 -0.28 1.97
C GLY A 179 4.86 0.11 2.81
N ILE A 180 4.62 0.92 3.84
CA ILE A 180 5.66 1.41 4.76
C ILE A 180 5.58 0.60 6.04
N TYR A 181 6.67 -0.07 6.40
CA TYR A 181 6.77 -0.85 7.61
C TYR A 181 6.69 0.05 8.83
N TYR A 182 5.88 -0.33 9.82
CA TYR A 182 5.80 0.38 11.10
C TYR A 182 5.97 -0.57 12.29
N GLU A 183 6.61 -0.04 13.31
CA GLU A 183 6.79 -0.67 14.61
C GLU A 183 5.96 0.06 15.66
#